data_AF-A0A1X4G2Y2-F1
#
_entry.id   AF-A0A1X4G2Y2-F1
#
_cell.length_a   1.000
_cell.length_b   1.000
_cell.length_c   1.000
_cell.angle_alpha   90.00
_cell.angle_beta   90.00
_cell.angle_gamma   90.00
#
_symmetry.space_group_name_H-M   'P 1'
#
loop_
_entity.id
_entity.type
_entity.pdbx_description
1 polymer ?
#
loop_
_entity_poly.entity_id
_entity_poly.type
_entity_poly.pdbx_seq_one_letter_code
_entity_poly.pdbx_strand_id
1 'polypeptide(L)' 'MIEISDSLRSLFSAQIEERDGSYIVDVPASEIEHDALAADETYRVAILKSESST' A
#
# COMPACT_ATOMS: atom_id res chain seq x y z
N MET A 1 14.53 -8.29 -14.25
CA MET A 1 13.13 -8.77 -14.25
C MET A 1 12.63 -8.56 -12.83
N ILE A 2 11.65 -7.68 -12.61
CA ILE A 2 11.02 -7.60 -11.29
C ILE A 2 9.97 -8.71 -11.31
N GLU A 3 10.29 -9.85 -10.68
CA GLU A 3 9.29 -10.88 -10.38
C GLU A 3 8.36 -10.32 -9.31
N ILE A 4 7.35 -9.58 -9.76
CA ILE A 4 6.18 -9.32 -8.94
C ILE A 4 5.52 -10.70 -8.77
N SER A 5 5.76 -11.31 -7.61
CA SER A 5 5.19 -12.60 -7.25
C SER A 5 3.67 -12.58 -7.49
N ASP A 6 3.11 -13.70 -7.91
CA ASP A 6 1.65 -13.91 -8.11
C ASP A 6 0.81 -13.51 -6.87
N SER A 7 1.46 -13.37 -5.72
CA SER A 7 0.92 -12.82 -4.47
C SER A 7 0.63 -11.31 -4.47
N LEU A 8 1.09 -10.55 -5.48
CA LEU A 8 0.97 -9.10 -5.50
C LEU A 8 -0.37 -8.71 -6.15
N ARG A 9 -1.42 -8.68 -5.32
CA ARG A 9 -2.80 -8.44 -5.74
C ARG A 9 -3.13 -6.97 -6.04
N SER A 10 -2.17 -6.04 -5.90
CA SER A 10 -2.27 -4.91 -4.98
C SER A 10 -1.04 -3.99 -5.02
N LEU A 11 -0.91 -3.03 -5.96
CA LEU A 11 0.12 -1.98 -5.93
C LEU A 11 -0.49 -0.59 -6.17
N PHE A 12 -0.45 0.25 -5.13
CA PHE A 12 -0.85 1.65 -5.21
C PHE A 12 0.19 2.55 -4.54
N SER A 13 0.17 3.83 -4.91
CA SER A 13 0.94 4.88 -4.25
C SER A 13 -0.03 5.74 -3.45
N ALA A 14 0.24 5.91 -2.16
CA ALA A 14 -0.53 6.79 -1.29
C ALA A 14 0.40 7.70 -0.50
N GLN A 15 -0.10 8.87 -0.14
CA GLN A 15 0.63 9.80 0.71
C GLN A 15 0.47 9.38 2.17
N ILE A 16 1.54 9.52 2.94
CA ILE A 16 1.50 9.35 4.39
C ILE A 16 0.94 10.64 5.00
N GLU A 17 -0.11 10.51 5.80
CA GLU A 17 -0.71 11.61 6.55
C GLU A 17 -0.44 11.47 8.05
N GLU A 18 -0.12 12.58 8.70
CA GLU A 18 0.03 12.61 10.16
C GLU A 18 -1.33 12.92 10.81
N ARG A 19 -1.74 12.06 11.74
CA ARG A 19 -2.96 12.22 12.52
C ARG A 19 -2.67 11.87 13.96
N ASP A 20 -2.83 12.85 14.84
CA ASP A 20 -2.68 12.68 16.29
C ASP A 20 -1.32 12.03 16.70
N GLY A 21 -0.24 12.43 16.01
CA GLY A 21 1.10 11.88 16.24
C GLY A 21 1.35 10.47 15.67
N SER A 22 0.37 9.92 14.95
CA SER A 22 0.49 8.66 14.21
C SER A 22 0.53 8.94 12.71
N TYR A 23 1.28 8.13 11.97
CA TYR A 23 1.34 8.20 10.51
C TYR A 23 0.40 7.15 9.92
N ILE A 24 -0.51 7.59 9.07
CA ILE A 24 -1.52 6.74 8.42
C ILE A 24 -1.30 6.81 6.91
N VAL A 25 -1.46 5.68 6.24
CA VAL A 25 -1.52 5.60 4.78
C VAL A 25 -2.94 5.25 4.41
N ASP A 26 -3.60 6.12 3.65
CA ASP A 26 -4.96 5.84 3.17
C ASP A 26 -4.90 4.76 2.07
N VAL A 27 -5.67 3.70 2.27
CA VAL A 27 -5.80 2.61 1.29
C VAL A 27 -7.04 2.91 0.45
N PRO A 28 -6.92 3.08 -0.88
CA PRO A 28 -8.08 3.37 -1.72
C PRO A 28 -9.12 2.26 -1.60
N ALA A 29 -10.40 2.63 -1.49
CA ALA A 29 -11.48 1.66 -1.32
C ALA A 29 -11.52 0.60 -2.45
N SER A 30 -11.13 0.97 -3.67
CA SER A 30 -11.05 0.06 -4.81
C SER A 30 -10.18 -1.16 -4.52
N GLU A 31 -9.13 -1.02 -3.71
CA GLU A 31 -8.25 -2.11 -3.33
C GLU A 31 -8.96 -3.17 -2.46
N ILE A 32 -9.94 -2.73 -1.67
CA ILE A 32 -10.84 -3.60 -0.90
C ILE A 32 -11.93 -4.18 -1.80
N GLU A 33 -12.51 -3.36 -2.69
CA GLU A 33 -13.55 -3.79 -3.63
C GLU A 33 -13.06 -4.87 -4.62
N HIS A 34 -11.78 -4.81 -4.99
CA HIS A 34 -11.14 -5.79 -5.84
C HIS A 34 -10.64 -7.04 -5.08
N ASP A 35 -10.96 -7.18 -3.80
CA ASP A 35 -10.55 -8.29 -2.93
C ASP A 35 -9.01 -8.44 -2.83
N ALA A 36 -8.28 -7.34 -3.05
CA ALA A 36 -6.84 -7.32 -2.94
C ALA A 36 -6.37 -7.14 -1.48
N LEU A 37 -7.18 -6.45 -0.67
CA LEU A 37 -6.94 -6.19 0.76
C LEU A 37 -8.26 -6.35 1.56
N ALA A 38 -8.18 -6.74 2.83
CA ALA A 38 -9.32 -6.85 3.75
C ALA A 38 -9.11 -5.97 5.00
N ALA A 39 -10.17 -5.25 5.42
CA ALA A 39 -10.11 -4.22 6.45
C ALA A 39 -9.79 -4.70 7.88
N ASP A 40 -9.69 -6.01 8.11
CA ASP A 40 -9.39 -6.61 9.42
C ASP A 40 -8.22 -7.61 9.36
N GLU A 41 -7.52 -7.67 8.23
CA GLU A 41 -6.44 -8.62 8.02
C GLU A 41 -5.06 -7.95 8.15
N THR A 42 -4.08 -8.70 8.66
CA THR A 42 -2.72 -8.21 8.81
C THR A 42 -1.90 -8.49 7.54
N TYR A 43 -1.52 -7.42 6.85
CA TYR A 43 -0.67 -7.51 5.66
C TYR A 43 0.79 -7.16 5.94
N ARG A 44 1.70 -7.67 5.11
CA ARG A 44 3.11 -7.28 5.11
C ARG A 44 3.30 -6.13 4.12
N VAL A 45 3.85 -5.02 4.61
CA VAL A 45 4.14 -3.85 3.78
C VAL A 45 5.64 -3.81 3.50
N ALA A 46 6.00 -3.65 2.23
CA ALA A 46 7.37 -3.38 1.82
C ALA A 46 7.50 -1.90 1.47
N ILE A 47 8.41 -1.19 2.14
CA ILE A 47 8.72 0.21 1.81
C ILE A 47 9.92 0.21 0.87
N LEU A 48 9.68 0.64 -0.35
CA LEU A 48 10.72 0.88 -1.34
C LEU A 48 11.07 2.37 -1.31
N LYS A 49 12.35 2.71 -1.50
CA LYS A 49 12.73 4.11 -1.72
C LYS A 49 12.03 4.59 -2.99
N SER A 50 11.27 5.67 -2.87
CA SER A 50 10.81 6.40 -4.06
C SER A 50 12.06 6.92 -4.78
N GLU A 51 12.19 6.60 -6.06
CA GLU A 51 13.07 7.37 -6.95
C GLU A 51 12.55 8.81 -6.86
N SER A 52 13.28 9.68 -6.18
CA SER A 52 12.97 11.10 -6.13
C SER A 52 13.00 11.61 -7.56
N SER A 53 11.82 11.74 -8.20
CA SER A 53 11.70 12.40 -9.50
C SER A 53 12.24 13.81 -9.31
N THR A 54 13.47 14.00 -9.79
CA THR A 54 14.13 15.30 -9.93
C THR A 54 13.52 16.02 -11.13
#